data_AF-A0A1M2ZJT8-F1
#
_entry.id   AF-A0A1M2ZJT8-F1
#
_cell.length_a   1.000
_cell.length_b   1.000
_cell.length_c   1.000
_cell.angle_alpha   90.00
_cell.angle_beta   90.00
_cell.angle_gamma   90.00
#
_symmetry.space_group_name_H-M   'P 1'
#
loop_
_entity.id
_entity.type
_entity.pdbx_description
1 polymer ?
#
loop_
_entity_poly.entity_id
_entity_poly.type
_entity_poly.pdbx_seq_one_letter_code
_entity_poly.pdbx_strand_id
1 'polypeptide(L)'
;MNFIEELYYGNISPVEKGYDANSCYASFVRVIANNEGKLLDYLNSLPEAKEEQRLFSQLVEAQDEVLRFSEMNRFIEGFQLGARLMLDSLVLPQQSAIRDIT
;
A
#
# COMPACT_ATOMS: atom_id res chain seq x y z
N MET A 1 17.05 17.13 -13.40
CA MET A 1 15.66 16.90 -13.86
C MET A 1 14.73 17.23 -12.73
N ASN A 2 13.55 17.76 -13.05
CA ASN A 2 12.54 18.10 -12.05
C ASN A 2 11.67 16.86 -11.71
N PHE A 3 11.01 16.87 -10.56
CA PHE A 3 10.20 15.73 -10.09
C PHE A 3 9.11 15.30 -11.09
N ILE A 4 8.48 16.25 -11.78
CA ILE A 4 7.38 15.99 -12.72
C ILE A 4 7.87 15.31 -14.00
N GLU A 5 9.05 15.69 -14.49
CA GLU A 5 9.72 15.02 -15.61
C GLU A 5 10.06 13.58 -15.26
N GLU A 6 10.65 13.34 -14.09
CA GLU A 6 10.98 12.00 -13.62
C GLU A 6 9.73 11.12 -13.45
N LEU A 7 8.63 11.70 -12.96
CA LEU A 7 7.34 11.02 -12.88
C LEU A 7 6.77 10.70 -14.27
N TYR A 8 6.81 11.66 -15.21
CA TYR A 8 6.30 11.48 -16.58
C TYR A 8 7.02 10.36 -17.32
N TYR A 9 8.35 10.29 -17.18
CA TYR A 9 9.15 9.23 -17.78
C TYR A 9 9.08 7.90 -17.02
N GLY A 10 8.37 7.84 -15.88
CA GLY A 10 8.20 6.63 -15.09
C GLY A 10 9.42 6.25 -14.24
N ASN A 11 10.39 7.16 -14.09
CA ASN A 11 11.56 6.96 -13.23
C ASN A 11 11.19 7.00 -11.73
N ILE A 12 10.10 7.70 -11.41
CA ILE A 12 9.49 7.69 -10.07
C ILE A 12 8.17 6.93 -10.16
N SER A 13 8.06 5.85 -9.41
CA SER A 13 6.81 5.11 -9.23
C SER A 13 6.15 5.55 -7.90
N PRO A 14 5.02 6.27 -7.92
CA PRO A 14 4.35 6.73 -6.70
C PRO A 14 3.83 5.60 -5.81
N VAL A 15 3.68 4.40 -6.38
CA VAL A 15 3.21 3.20 -5.70
C VAL A 15 4.36 2.33 -5.17
N GLU A 16 5.60 2.59 -5.60
CA GLU A 16 6.75 1.83 -5.16
C GLU A 16 7.09 2.18 -3.72
N LYS A 17 6.71 1.28 -2.81
CA LYS A 17 7.05 1.35 -1.40
C LYS A 17 8.22 0.41 -1.15
N GLY A 18 9.42 0.97 -1.15
CA GLY A 18 10.56 0.31 -0.51
C GLY A 18 10.31 0.22 0.99
N TYR A 19 10.57 -0.94 1.59
CA TYR A 19 10.59 -1.10 3.03
C TYR A 19 11.94 -1.63 3.46
N ASP A 20 12.40 -1.20 4.64
CA ASP A 20 13.65 -1.70 5.21
C ASP A 20 13.52 -3.21 5.44
N ALA A 21 14.45 -3.99 4.87
CA ALA A 21 14.51 -5.43 4.99
C ALA A 21 14.69 -5.92 6.45
N ASN A 22 15.12 -5.03 7.35
CA ASN A 22 15.26 -5.28 8.79
C ASN A 22 14.08 -4.73 9.63
N SER A 23 13.08 -4.14 9.00
CA SER A 23 11.91 -3.61 9.70
C SER A 23 11.02 -4.73 10.26
N CYS A 24 10.24 -4.38 11.30
CA CYS A 24 9.18 -5.27 11.80
C CYS A 24 8.20 -5.66 10.68
N TYR A 25 7.88 -4.73 9.77
CA TYR A 25 7.03 -5.01 8.61
C TYR A 25 7.61 -6.12 7.73
N ALA A 26 8.89 -6.01 7.34
CA ALA A 26 9.58 -7.06 6.57
C ALA A 26 9.57 -8.41 7.30
N SER A 27 9.71 -8.40 8.62
CA SER A 27 9.67 -9.63 9.41
C SER A 27 8.30 -10.32 9.35
N PHE A 28 7.20 -9.56 9.42
CA PHE A 28 5.85 -10.11 9.32
C PHE A 28 5.52 -10.59 7.90
N VAL A 29 5.94 -9.85 6.86
CA VAL A 29 5.79 -10.29 5.46
C VAL A 29 6.50 -11.62 5.23
N ARG A 30 7.71 -11.80 5.77
CA ARG A 30 8.44 -13.08 5.69
C ARG A 30 7.71 -14.20 6.41
N VAL A 31 7.11 -13.93 7.58
CA VAL A 31 6.33 -14.93 8.33
C VAL A 31 5.11 -15.37 7.51
N ILE A 32 4.37 -14.43 6.91
CA ILE A 32 3.22 -14.71 6.05
C ILE A 32 3.66 -15.60 4.88
N ALA A 33 4.61 -15.14 4.07
CA ALA A 33 5.06 -15.86 2.88
C ALA A 33 5.60 -17.27 3.21
N ASN A 34 6.36 -17.42 4.29
CA ASN A 34 6.88 -18.72 4.72
C ASN A 34 5.78 -19.67 5.18
N ASN A 35 4.79 -19.15 5.92
CA ASN A 35 3.69 -19.98 6.41
C ASN A 35 2.73 -20.36 5.28
N GLU A 36 2.45 -19.44 4.35
CA GLU A 36 1.64 -19.72 3.16
C GLU A 36 2.28 -20.83 2.32
N GLY A 37 3.59 -20.74 2.04
CA GLY A 37 4.31 -21.78 1.31
C GLY A 37 4.26 -23.13 2.01
N LYS A 38 4.52 -23.17 3.32
CA LYS A 38 4.44 -24.41 4.11
C LYS A 38 3.05 -25.03 4.13
N LEU A 39 2.01 -24.21 4.25
CA LEU A 39 0.63 -24.68 4.24
C LEU A 39 0.27 -25.23 2.86
N LEU A 40 0.68 -24.55 1.78
CA LEU A 40 0.46 -25.02 0.42
C LEU A 40 1.17 -26.36 0.15
N ASP A 41 2.44 -26.48 0.54
CA ASP A 41 3.20 -27.73 0.42
C ASP A 41 2.55 -28.87 1.21
N TYR A 42 2.11 -28.58 2.44
CA TYR A 42 1.39 -29.54 3.28
C TYR A 42 0.09 -30.01 2.60
N LEU A 43 -0.74 -29.07 2.14
CA LEU A 43 -2.00 -29.39 1.45
C LEU A 43 -1.77 -30.17 0.15
N ASN A 44 -0.70 -29.87 -0.59
CA ASN A 44 -0.33 -30.58 -1.81
C ASN A 44 0.14 -32.03 -1.54
N SER A 45 0.69 -32.29 -0.34
CA SER A 45 1.16 -33.62 0.04
C SER A 45 0.04 -34.58 0.47
N LEU A 46 -1.14 -34.05 0.83
CA LEU A 46 -2.27 -34.86 1.29
C LEU A 46 -3.05 -35.46 0.11
N PRO A 47 -3.31 -36.78 0.09
CA PRO A 47 -4.25 -37.37 -0.86
C PRO A 47 -5.66 -36.82 -0.58
N GLU A 48 -6.36 -36.42 -1.64
CA GLU A 48 -7.75 -35.92 -1.59
C GLU A 48 -8.01 -34.52 -1.00
N ALA A 49 -6.99 -33.67 -0.82
CA ALA A 49 -7.16 -32.30 -0.28
C ALA A 49 -7.44 -31.19 -1.34
N LYS A 50 -8.06 -31.54 -2.48
CA LYS A 50 -8.25 -30.60 -3.60
C LYS A 50 -9.15 -29.43 -3.25
N GLU A 51 -10.17 -29.65 -2.43
CA GLU A 51 -11.11 -28.59 -2.05
C GLU A 51 -10.47 -27.62 -1.05
N GLU A 52 -9.69 -28.12 -0.10
CA GLU A 52 -8.93 -27.33 0.87
C GLU A 52 -7.87 -26.48 0.17
N GLN A 53 -7.15 -27.05 -0.81
CA GLN A 53 -6.23 -26.29 -1.67
C GLN A 53 -6.95 -25.16 -2.39
N ARG A 54 -8.12 -25.44 -2.98
CA ARG A 54 -8.92 -24.45 -3.70
C ARG A 54 -9.40 -23.33 -2.77
N LEU A 55 -9.92 -23.68 -1.59
CA LEU A 55 -10.38 -22.71 -0.58
C LEU A 55 -9.23 -21.86 -0.05
N PHE A 56 -8.06 -22.46 0.18
CA PHE A 56 -6.88 -21.75 0.63
C PHE A 56 -6.37 -20.75 -0.42
N SER A 57 -6.25 -21.16 -1.68
CA SER A 57 -5.86 -20.25 -2.77
C SER A 57 -6.85 -19.10 -2.92
N GLN A 58 -8.16 -19.36 -2.90
CA GLN A 58 -9.17 -18.31 -2.96
C GLN A 58 -9.08 -17.33 -1.79
N LEU A 59 -8.77 -17.82 -0.59
CA LEU A 59 -8.59 -16.98 0.59
C LEU A 59 -7.38 -16.06 0.43
N VAL A 60 -6.22 -16.58 0.01
CA VAL A 60 -5.00 -15.79 -0.20
C VAL A 60 -5.22 -14.75 -1.30
N GLU A 61 -5.79 -15.15 -2.44
CA GLU A 61 -6.13 -14.23 -3.53
C GLU A 61 -7.07 -13.10 -3.07
N ALA A 62 -8.12 -13.43 -2.30
CA ALA A 62 -9.05 -12.42 -1.79
C ALA A 62 -8.37 -11.47 -0.79
N GLN A 63 -7.46 -11.95 0.06
CA GLN A 63 -6.72 -11.10 0.99
C GLN A 63 -5.79 -10.14 0.24
N ASP A 64 -5.05 -10.64 -0.76
CA ASP A 64 -4.18 -9.83 -1.60
C ASP A 64 -4.95 -8.73 -2.34
N GLU A 65 -6.11 -9.05 -2.91
CA GLU A 65 -6.94 -8.06 -3.58
C GLU A 65 -7.49 -7.01 -2.61
N VAL A 66 -7.95 -7.41 -1.41
CA VAL A 66 -8.38 -6.44 -0.37
C VAL A 66 -7.23 -5.51 0.03
N LEU A 67 -6.01 -6.02 0.15
CA LEU A 67 -4.82 -5.21 0.44
C LEU A 67 -4.55 -4.24 -0.71
N ARG A 68 -4.60 -4.69 -1.98
CA ARG A 68 -4.42 -3.84 -3.16
C ARG A 68 -5.44 -2.70 -3.22
N PHE A 69 -6.72 -3.00 -3.01
CA PHE A 69 -7.77 -1.98 -2.95
C PHE A 69 -7.55 -0.98 -1.81
N SER A 70 -7.16 -1.48 -0.63
CA SER A 70 -6.88 -0.62 0.53
C SER A 70 -5.70 0.31 0.27
N GLU A 71 -4.61 -0.19 -0.32
CA GLU A 71 -3.43 0.62 -0.64
C GLU A 71 -3.72 1.65 -1.74
N MET A 72 -4.50 1.29 -2.76
CA MET A 72 -4.97 2.24 -3.76
C MET A 72 -5.82 3.36 -3.14
N ASN A 73 -6.79 3.01 -2.29
CA ASN A 73 -7.64 3.99 -1.62
C ASN A 73 -6.81 4.93 -0.73
N ARG A 74 -5.90 4.39 0.08
CA ARG A 74 -4.97 5.18 0.91
C ARG A 74 -4.12 6.13 0.08
N PHE A 75 -3.64 5.69 -1.08
CA PHE A 75 -2.87 6.52 -1.98
C PHE A 75 -3.71 7.70 -2.51
N ILE A 76 -4.93 7.44 -3.00
CA ILE A 76 -5.84 8.48 -3.51
C ILE A 76 -6.20 9.47 -2.39
N GLU A 77 -6.58 8.99 -1.21
CA GLU A 77 -6.93 9.83 -0.06
C GLU A 77 -5.74 10.70 0.36
N GLY A 78 -4.54 10.11 0.46
CA GLY A 78 -3.32 10.83 0.80
C GLY A 78 -2.96 11.90 -0.22
N PHE A 79 -3.08 11.59 -1.52
CA PHE A 79 -2.81 12.54 -2.60
C PHE A 79 -3.80 13.71 -2.57
N GLN A 80 -5.10 13.43 -2.43
CA GLN A 80 -6.13 14.46 -2.34
C GLN A 80 -5.95 15.34 -1.10
N LEU A 81 -5.58 14.75 0.04
CA LEU A 81 -5.27 15.49 1.25
C LEU A 81 -4.08 16.42 1.03
N GLY A 82 -2.99 15.92 0.45
CA GLY A 82 -1.81 16.73 0.13
C GLY A 82 -2.15 17.92 -0.79
N ALA A 83 -2.96 17.70 -1.83
CA ALA A 83 -3.40 18.76 -2.72
C ALA A 83 -4.24 19.84 -2.00
N ARG A 84 -5.14 19.44 -1.09
CA ARG A 84 -5.93 20.39 -0.28
C ARG A 84 -5.05 21.22 0.65
N LEU A 85 -4.10 20.59 1.34
CA LEU A 85 -3.16 21.29 2.22
C LEU A 85 -2.33 22.34 1.45
N MET A 86 -1.89 22.01 0.23
CA MET A 86 -1.14 22.93 -0.63
C MET A 86 -2.01 24.10 -1.10
N LEU A 87 -3.27 23.84 -1.49
CA LEU A 87 -4.21 24.89 -1.87
C LEU A 87 -4.44 25.87 -0.72
N ASP A 88 -4.70 25.35 0.48
CA ASP A 88 -4.96 26.16 1.68
C ASP A 88 -3.72 26.98 2.09
N SER A 89 -2.52 26.43 1.92
CA SER A 89 -1.28 27.07 2.38
C SER A 89 -0.69 28.07 1.40
N LEU A 90 -0.82 27.82 0.09
CA LEU A 90 -0.08 28.56 -0.95
C LEU A 90 -0.96 29.43 -1.84
N VAL A 91 -2.26 29.12 -1.96
CA VAL A 91 -3.15 29.78 -2.92
C VAL A 91 -4.22 30.59 -2.19
N LEU A 92 -4.81 30.05 -1.12
CA LEU A 92 -5.82 30.77 -0.37
C LEU A 92 -5.18 31.85 0.49
N PRO A 93 -5.81 33.03 0.64
CA PRO A 93 -5.33 34.06 1.54
C PRO A 93 -5.27 33.50 2.96
N GLN A 94 -4.15 33.73 3.66
CA GLN A 94 -4.08 33.41 5.09
C GLN A 94 -5.18 34.19 5.82
N GLN A 95 -6.24 33.49 6.20
CA GLN A 95 -7.17 34.02 7.18
C GLN A 95 -6.44 33.95 8.51
N SER A 96 -5.92 35.07 8.97
CA SER A 96 -5.32 35.12 10.30
C SER A 96 -6.33 34.57 11.32
N ALA A 97 -5.93 33.54 12.06
CA ALA A 97 -6.72 33.03 13.17
C ALA A 97 -6.94 34.12 14.24
N ILE A 98 -6.04 35.11 14.29
CA ILE A 98 -6.14 36.30 15.14
C ILE A 98 -6.35 37.51 14.23
N ARG A 99 -7.60 37.96 14.11
CA ARG A 99 -7.99 39.07 13.21
C ARG A 99 -7.43 40.44 13.63
N ASP A 100 -6.80 40.54 14.80
CA ASP A 100 -6.44 41.80 15.46
C ASP A 100 -4.95 42.14 15.46
N ILE A 101 -4.11 41.38 14.74
CA ILE A 101 -2.68 41.71 14.59
C ILE A 101 -2.45 42.20 13.16
N THR A 102 -2.29 43.52 13.02
CA THR A 102 -1.78 44.21 11.81
C THR A 102 -0.27 44.12 11.71
#